data_AF-A0A919PF47-F1
#
_entry.id   AF-A0A919PF47-F1
#
_cell.length_a   1.000
_cell.length_b   1.000
_cell.length_c   1.000
_cell.angle_alpha   90.00
_cell.angle_beta   90.00
_cell.angle_gamma   90.00
#
_symmetry.space_group_name_H-M   'P 1'
#
loop_
_entity.id
_entity.type
_entity.pdbx_description
1 polymer ?
#
loop_
_entity_poly.entity_id
_entity_poly.type
_entity_poly.pdbx_seq_one_letter_code
_entity_poly.pdbx_strand_id
1 'polypeptide(L)'
;MVTQTTAPRTAQGGPPLGVLGVVVTALFVAGLVLGTALAGGTPFPSPFGEAGPIVAYFQDHTLAVRVGGAFQFAAAIPLAIYAATASSRLHHLGIRAPGATIALAGGLLAATFLATSGLISWTLSEPGARDFIRPLQLLAFAAGGPGHVVPLGLLLAGIAVPGLLAGLLPRWLAWAGLAVAAVAELATLSLLIEDAAYLLPVARFAGLAWLIAVGFKLPLHRPRLNA
;
A
#
# COMPACT_ATOMS: atom_id res chain seq x y z
N MET A 1 41.04 4.58 -37.96
CA MET A 1 40.59 5.27 -36.74
C MET A 1 39.07 5.13 -36.69
N VAL A 2 38.55 4.15 -35.95
CA VAL A 2 37.11 3.83 -35.94
C VAL A 2 36.44 4.69 -34.87
N THR A 3 35.60 5.63 -35.31
CA THR A 3 34.78 6.46 -34.45
C THR A 3 33.69 5.59 -33.83
N GLN A 4 33.90 5.12 -32.59
CA GLN A 4 32.84 4.48 -31.82
C GLN A 4 31.76 5.51 -31.52
N THR A 5 30.66 5.45 -32.26
CA THR A 5 29.44 6.20 -31.93
C THR A 5 28.81 5.51 -30.73
N THR A 6 29.05 6.03 -29.53
CA THR A 6 28.38 5.54 -28.32
C THR A 6 26.90 5.87 -28.45
N ALA A 7 26.07 4.87 -28.77
CA ALA A 7 24.62 5.03 -28.75
C ALA A 7 24.22 5.55 -27.35
N PRO A 8 23.38 6.60 -27.26
CA PRO A 8 22.92 7.08 -25.98
C PRO A 8 22.16 5.93 -25.31
N ARG A 9 22.71 5.41 -24.21
CA ARG A 9 21.98 4.51 -23.33
C ARG A 9 20.76 5.28 -22.86
N THR A 10 19.59 5.03 -23.46
CA THR A 10 18.31 5.45 -22.90
C THR A 10 18.29 4.90 -21.49
N ALA A 11 18.46 5.79 -20.50
CA ALA A 11 18.45 5.41 -19.10
C ALA A 11 17.13 4.69 -18.87
N GLN A 12 17.22 3.40 -18.58
CA GLN A 12 16.08 2.52 -18.38
C GLN A 12 15.29 3.08 -17.19
N GLY A 13 14.28 3.90 -17.46
CA GLY A 13 13.33 4.33 -16.44
C GLY A 13 12.71 3.06 -15.88
N GLY A 14 12.85 2.84 -14.57
CA GLY A 14 12.26 1.67 -13.90
C GLY A 14 10.77 1.52 -14.21
N PRO A 15 10.12 0.43 -13.74
CA PRO A 15 8.75 0.09 -14.11
C PRO A 15 7.78 1.29 -14.06
N PRO A 16 6.77 1.35 -14.94
CA PRO A 16 5.84 2.47 -14.97
C PRO A 16 5.07 2.58 -13.66
N LEU A 17 5.44 3.55 -12.80
CA LEU A 17 4.83 3.75 -11.47
C LEU A 17 3.30 3.84 -11.51
N GLY A 18 2.74 4.54 -12.50
CA GLY A 18 1.28 4.64 -12.65
C GLY A 18 0.62 3.26 -12.84
N VAL A 19 1.21 2.41 -13.69
CA VAL A 19 0.73 1.03 -13.90
C VAL A 19 0.91 0.20 -12.65
N LEU A 20 2.04 0.31 -11.95
CA LEU A 20 2.23 -0.37 -10.66
C LEU A 20 1.16 0.04 -9.64
N GLY A 21 0.87 1.34 -9.52
CA GLY A 21 -0.19 1.84 -8.63
C GLY A 21 -1.56 1.25 -8.98
N VAL A 22 -1.88 1.12 -10.27
CA VAL A 22 -3.11 0.47 -10.74
C VAL A 22 -3.11 -1.02 -10.37
N VAL A 23 -2.01 -1.73 -10.58
CA VAL A 23 -1.90 -3.16 -10.26
C VAL A 23 -2.05 -3.42 -8.76
N VAL A 24 -1.39 -2.65 -7.89
CA VAL A 24 -1.57 -2.77 -6.42
C VAL A 24 -3.04 -2.58 -6.07
N THR A 25 -3.64 -1.50 -6.56
CA THR A 25 -5.03 -1.13 -6.24
C THR A 25 -6.00 -2.18 -6.76
N ALA A 26 -5.83 -2.63 -8.00
CA ALA A 26 -6.69 -3.64 -8.62
C ALA A 26 -6.63 -4.98 -7.87
N LEU A 27 -5.44 -5.44 -7.48
CA LEU A 27 -5.28 -6.67 -6.70
C LEU A 27 -5.95 -6.54 -5.32
N PHE A 28 -5.72 -5.43 -4.62
CA PHE A 28 -6.31 -5.19 -3.31
C PHE A 28 -7.85 -5.13 -3.38
N VAL A 29 -8.39 -4.35 -4.33
CA VAL A 29 -9.84 -4.21 -4.53
C VAL A 29 -10.47 -5.52 -5.02
N ALA A 30 -9.80 -6.25 -5.92
CA ALA A 30 -10.28 -7.56 -6.37
C ALA A 30 -10.39 -8.55 -5.21
N GLY A 31 -9.40 -8.59 -4.31
CA GLY A 31 -9.46 -9.41 -3.10
C GLY A 31 -10.67 -9.10 -2.22
N LEU A 32 -10.96 -7.80 -2.03
CA LEU A 32 -12.12 -7.34 -1.26
C LEU A 32 -13.46 -7.71 -1.93
N VAL A 33 -13.59 -7.43 -3.23
CA VAL A 33 -14.82 -7.67 -4.00
C VAL A 33 -15.09 -9.17 -4.14
N LEU A 34 -14.09 -9.95 -4.52
CA LEU A 34 -14.21 -11.40 -4.66
C LEU A 34 -14.45 -12.08 -3.31
N GLY A 35 -13.75 -11.66 -2.24
CA GLY A 35 -13.99 -12.17 -0.90
C GLY A 35 -15.44 -11.94 -0.45
N THR A 36 -15.96 -10.72 -0.65
CA THR A 36 -17.34 -10.38 -0.29
C THR A 36 -18.36 -11.17 -1.12
N ALA A 37 -18.11 -11.32 -2.44
CA ALA A 37 -18.98 -12.09 -3.33
C ALA A 37 -19.01 -13.59 -2.96
N LEU A 38 -17.85 -14.17 -2.65
CA LEU A 38 -17.72 -15.56 -2.20
C LEU A 38 -18.35 -15.79 -0.82
N ALA A 39 -18.45 -14.74 0.01
CA ALA A 39 -19.17 -14.76 1.28
C ALA A 39 -20.68 -14.54 1.12
N GLY A 40 -21.23 -14.58 -0.11
CA GLY A 40 -22.65 -14.36 -0.37
C GLY A 40 -23.13 -12.93 -0.06
N GLY A 41 -22.23 -11.95 -0.04
CA GLY A 41 -22.51 -10.57 0.36
C GLY A 41 -22.41 -10.34 1.88
N THR A 42 -22.10 -11.37 2.66
CA THR A 42 -21.87 -11.22 4.11
C THR A 42 -20.62 -10.35 4.32
N PRO A 43 -20.73 -9.23 5.06
CA PRO A 43 -19.59 -8.36 5.28
C PRO A 43 -18.52 -9.05 6.12
N PHE A 44 -17.25 -8.76 5.83
CA PHE A 44 -16.14 -9.23 6.64
C PHE A 44 -16.30 -8.69 8.06
N PRO A 45 -16.22 -9.54 9.10
CA PRO A 45 -16.61 -9.14 10.44
C PRO A 45 -15.60 -8.16 11.05
N SER A 46 -16.13 -7.19 11.80
CA SER A 46 -15.31 -6.28 12.60
C SER A 46 -14.45 -7.07 13.61
N PRO A 47 -13.17 -6.74 13.79
CA PRO A 47 -12.32 -7.39 14.79
C PRO A 47 -12.80 -7.12 16.23
N PHE A 48 -13.56 -6.04 16.45
CA PHE A 48 -14.10 -5.62 17.74
C PHE A 48 -15.51 -6.17 18.02
N GLY A 49 -16.05 -7.01 17.12
CA GLY A 49 -17.37 -7.62 17.28
C GLY A 49 -17.39 -8.83 18.24
N GLU A 50 -18.57 -9.38 18.45
CA GLU A 50 -18.80 -10.54 19.32
C GLU A 50 -18.06 -11.81 18.85
N ALA A 51 -17.66 -12.65 19.80
CA ALA A 51 -16.84 -13.81 19.51
C ALA A 51 -17.49 -14.84 18.59
N GLY A 52 -18.75 -15.19 18.86
CA GLY A 52 -19.50 -16.24 18.16
C GLY A 52 -19.69 -15.96 16.67
N PRO A 53 -20.29 -14.82 16.27
CA PRO A 53 -20.50 -14.47 14.86
C PRO A 53 -19.21 -14.47 14.05
N ILE A 54 -18.11 -14.06 14.68
CA ILE A 54 -16.82 -14.01 14.00
C ILE A 54 -16.27 -15.42 13.77
N VAL A 55 -16.29 -16.28 14.79
CA VAL A 55 -15.88 -17.69 14.63
C VAL A 55 -16.72 -18.36 13.53
N ALA A 56 -18.03 -18.15 13.54
CA ALA A 56 -18.93 -18.67 12.51
C ALA A 56 -18.52 -18.19 11.11
N TYR A 57 -18.28 -16.88 10.93
CA TYR A 57 -17.85 -16.34 9.64
C TYR A 57 -16.60 -17.05 9.08
N PHE A 58 -15.55 -17.22 9.88
CA PHE A 58 -14.30 -17.86 9.44
C PHE A 58 -14.45 -19.36 9.19
N GLN A 59 -15.41 -20.03 9.82
CA GLN A 59 -15.74 -21.44 9.59
C GLN A 59 -16.58 -21.63 8.33
N ASP A 60 -17.55 -20.75 8.11
CA ASP A 60 -18.53 -20.87 7.02
C ASP A 60 -18.00 -20.31 5.68
N HIS A 61 -17.07 -19.35 5.73
CA HIS A 61 -16.59 -18.62 4.54
C HIS A 61 -15.09 -18.79 4.29
N THR A 62 -14.56 -20.00 4.52
CA THR A 62 -13.12 -20.32 4.35
C THR A 62 -12.57 -19.93 2.97
N LEU A 63 -13.32 -20.18 1.89
CA LEU A 63 -12.90 -19.83 0.53
C LEU A 63 -12.79 -18.30 0.34
N ALA A 64 -13.73 -17.53 0.88
CA ALA A 64 -13.69 -16.07 0.84
C ALA A 64 -12.45 -15.53 1.55
N VAL A 65 -12.16 -16.05 2.74
CA VAL A 65 -10.98 -15.69 3.55
C VAL A 65 -9.69 -16.07 2.83
N ARG A 66 -9.63 -17.26 2.21
CA ARG A 66 -8.49 -17.74 1.44
C ARG A 66 -8.19 -16.84 0.23
N VAL A 67 -9.21 -16.53 -0.56
CA VAL A 67 -9.09 -15.69 -1.75
C VAL A 67 -8.70 -14.26 -1.36
N GLY A 68 -9.36 -13.69 -0.35
CA GLY A 68 -9.02 -12.36 0.17
C GLY A 68 -7.56 -12.27 0.63
N GLY A 69 -7.12 -13.25 1.43
CA GLY A 69 -5.72 -13.34 1.90
C GLY A 69 -4.71 -13.46 0.77
N ALA A 70 -4.99 -14.30 -0.23
CA ALA A 70 -4.11 -14.51 -1.39
C ALA A 70 -3.95 -13.23 -2.23
N PHE A 71 -5.05 -12.51 -2.52
CA PHE A 71 -5.00 -11.26 -3.26
C PHE A 71 -4.32 -10.14 -2.47
N GLN A 72 -4.50 -10.10 -1.15
CA GLN A 72 -3.82 -9.15 -0.28
C GLN A 72 -2.31 -9.38 -0.25
N PHE A 73 -1.87 -10.65 -0.17
CA PHE A 73 -0.46 -11.01 -0.33
C PHE A 73 0.06 -10.64 -1.73
N ALA A 74 -0.71 -10.96 -2.78
CA ALA A 74 -0.34 -10.61 -4.15
C ALA A 74 -0.18 -9.10 -4.36
N ALA A 75 -1.00 -8.27 -3.72
CA ALA A 75 -0.92 -6.80 -3.78
C ALA A 75 0.33 -6.23 -3.07
N ALA A 76 0.86 -6.93 -2.07
CA ALA A 76 2.05 -6.49 -1.33
C ALA A 76 3.32 -6.46 -2.21
N ILE A 77 3.45 -7.40 -3.14
CA ILE A 77 4.61 -7.50 -4.03
C ILE A 77 4.76 -6.27 -4.95
N PRO A 78 3.76 -5.88 -5.77
CA PRO A 78 3.86 -4.66 -6.57
C PRO A 78 3.94 -3.39 -5.72
N LEU A 79 3.45 -3.39 -4.47
CA LEU A 79 3.62 -2.25 -3.57
C LEU A 79 5.08 -2.07 -3.16
N ALA A 80 5.79 -3.15 -2.83
CA ALA A 80 7.22 -3.11 -2.56
C ALA A 80 8.01 -2.62 -3.79
N ILE A 81 7.65 -3.10 -4.99
CA ILE A 81 8.26 -2.66 -6.25
C ILE A 81 7.96 -1.18 -6.51
N TYR A 82 6.74 -0.71 -6.22
CA TYR A 82 6.37 0.70 -6.34
C TYR A 82 7.26 1.55 -5.44
N ALA A 83 7.44 1.17 -4.17
CA ALA A 83 8.28 1.90 -3.21
C ALA A 83 9.74 2.00 -3.68
N ALA A 84 10.33 0.87 -4.12
CA ALA A 84 11.67 0.83 -4.67
C ALA A 84 11.82 1.71 -5.92
N THR A 85 10.86 1.64 -6.83
CA THR A 85 10.87 2.40 -8.09
C THR A 85 10.67 3.89 -7.84
N ALA A 86 9.80 4.27 -6.90
CA ALA A 86 9.56 5.66 -6.54
C ALA A 86 10.80 6.28 -5.87
N SER A 87 11.42 5.56 -4.94
CA SER A 87 12.66 5.99 -4.27
C SER A 87 13.80 6.17 -5.29
N SER A 88 14.04 5.17 -6.14
CA SER A 88 15.04 5.25 -7.21
C SER A 88 14.77 6.44 -8.14
N ARG A 89 13.51 6.64 -8.55
CA ARG A 89 13.13 7.76 -9.42
C ARG A 89 13.38 9.12 -8.76
N LEU A 90 13.04 9.29 -7.48
CA LEU A 90 13.32 10.51 -6.74
C LEU A 90 14.83 10.80 -6.67
N HIS A 91 15.66 9.78 -6.43
CA HIS A 91 17.11 9.92 -6.48
C HIS A 91 17.62 10.31 -7.87
N HIS A 92 17.09 9.71 -8.94
CA HIS A 92 17.43 10.07 -10.32
C HIS A 92 17.03 11.50 -10.68
N LEU A 93 15.96 12.04 -10.08
CA LEU A 93 15.55 13.44 -10.23
C LEU A 93 16.42 14.43 -9.43
N GLY A 94 17.41 13.92 -8.68
CA GLY A 94 18.36 14.73 -7.91
C GLY A 94 17.95 14.97 -6.46
N ILE A 95 16.94 14.25 -5.94
CA ILE A 95 16.57 14.34 -4.53
C ILE A 95 17.63 13.63 -3.69
N ARG A 96 18.42 14.43 -2.96
CA ARG A 96 19.40 13.97 -1.95
C ARG A 96 18.87 14.06 -0.52
N ALA A 97 17.70 14.68 -0.34
CA ALA A 97 17.03 14.76 0.94
C ALA A 97 16.50 13.38 1.37
N PRO A 98 16.28 13.15 2.69
CA PRO A 98 15.84 11.85 3.21
C PRO A 98 14.48 11.36 2.69
N GLY A 99 13.68 12.21 2.03
CA GLY A 99 12.34 11.83 1.56
C GLY A 99 12.32 10.58 0.69
N ALA A 100 13.31 10.40 -0.20
CA ALA A 100 13.39 9.21 -1.06
C ALA A 100 13.65 7.92 -0.27
N THR A 101 14.47 7.96 0.78
CA THR A 101 14.74 6.81 1.65
C THR A 101 13.59 6.55 2.64
N ILE A 102 12.93 7.59 3.13
CA ILE A 102 11.70 7.48 3.93
C ILE A 102 10.59 6.80 3.10
N ALA A 103 10.44 7.20 1.84
CA ALA A 103 9.48 6.59 0.93
C ALA A 103 9.72 5.08 0.77
N LEU A 104 10.99 4.69 0.57
CA LEU A 104 11.38 3.29 0.47
C LEU A 104 11.06 2.52 1.76
N ALA A 105 11.51 3.02 2.91
CA ALA A 105 11.33 2.37 4.20
C ALA A 105 9.85 2.20 4.54
N GLY A 106 9.05 3.27 4.40
CA GLY A 106 7.61 3.24 4.61
C GLY A 106 6.91 2.25 3.69
N GLY A 107 7.23 2.28 2.40
CA GLY A 107 6.60 1.39 1.42
C GLY A 107 6.97 -0.09 1.59
N LEU A 108 8.22 -0.40 1.97
CA LEU A 108 8.63 -1.78 2.27
C LEU A 108 7.98 -2.30 3.56
N LEU A 109 7.90 -1.46 4.60
CA LEU A 109 7.17 -1.82 5.83
C LEU A 109 5.69 -2.05 5.54
N ALA A 110 5.04 -1.14 4.80
CA ALA A 110 3.65 -1.25 4.40
C ALA A 110 3.40 -2.55 3.61
N ALA A 111 4.24 -2.86 2.62
CA ALA A 111 4.15 -4.09 1.86
C ALA A 111 4.35 -5.33 2.75
N THR A 112 5.33 -5.32 3.65
CA THR A 112 5.60 -6.44 4.55
C THR A 112 4.39 -6.73 5.45
N PHE A 113 3.84 -5.71 6.10
CA PHE A 113 2.66 -5.87 6.94
C PHE A 113 1.42 -6.31 6.16
N LEU A 114 1.25 -5.81 4.92
CA LEU A 114 0.17 -6.27 4.03
C LEU A 114 0.32 -7.75 3.68
N ALA A 115 1.54 -8.19 3.34
CA ALA A 115 1.87 -9.58 3.05
C ALA A 115 1.63 -10.47 4.26
N THR A 116 2.10 -10.06 5.44
CA THR A 116 1.89 -10.77 6.71
C THR A 116 0.40 -10.94 7.00
N SER A 117 -0.39 -9.87 6.87
CA SER A 117 -1.85 -9.92 7.06
C SER A 117 -2.54 -10.85 6.06
N GLY A 118 -2.11 -10.84 4.80
CA GLY A 118 -2.61 -11.76 3.77
C GLY A 118 -2.28 -13.23 4.07
N LEU A 119 -1.06 -13.52 4.54
CA LEU A 119 -0.64 -14.85 4.94
C LEU A 119 -1.39 -15.35 6.19
N ILE A 120 -1.59 -14.50 7.20
CA ILE A 120 -2.39 -14.85 8.38
C ILE A 120 -3.84 -15.13 7.97
N SER A 121 -4.40 -14.33 7.06
CA SER A 121 -5.74 -14.55 6.52
C SER A 121 -5.81 -15.88 5.76
N TRP A 122 -4.79 -16.21 4.97
CA TRP A 122 -4.71 -17.53 4.34
C TRP A 122 -4.64 -18.65 5.39
N THR A 123 -3.84 -18.52 6.44
CA THR A 123 -3.76 -19.49 7.56
C THR A 123 -5.10 -19.66 8.26
N LEU A 124 -5.87 -18.58 8.46
CA LEU A 124 -7.22 -18.62 9.02
C LEU A 124 -8.21 -19.45 8.18
N SER A 125 -7.94 -19.64 6.88
CA SER A 125 -8.76 -20.49 6.01
C SER A 125 -8.47 -21.99 6.15
N GLU A 126 -7.38 -22.36 6.83
CA GLU A 126 -6.99 -23.75 6.98
C GLU A 126 -7.75 -24.45 8.12
N PRO A 127 -8.15 -25.73 7.95
CA PRO A 127 -8.92 -26.45 8.95
C PRO A 127 -8.27 -26.50 10.35
N GLY A 128 -6.93 -26.47 10.41
CA GLY A 128 -6.16 -26.50 11.66
C GLY A 128 -6.16 -25.19 12.46
N ALA A 129 -6.68 -24.09 11.91
CA ALA A 129 -6.67 -22.78 12.57
C ALA A 129 -7.89 -22.52 13.48
N ARG A 130 -8.82 -23.47 13.62
CA ARG A 130 -10.10 -23.30 14.34
C ARG A 130 -9.96 -22.74 15.76
N ASP A 131 -9.01 -23.27 16.52
CA ASP A 131 -8.78 -22.86 17.91
C ASP A 131 -8.08 -21.49 18.02
N PHE A 132 -7.52 -20.99 16.91
CA PHE A 132 -6.73 -19.77 16.82
C PHE A 132 -7.43 -18.65 16.03
N ILE A 133 -8.71 -18.82 15.66
CA ILE A 133 -9.41 -17.85 14.81
C ILE A 133 -9.34 -16.43 15.39
N ARG A 134 -9.56 -16.26 16.69
CA ARG A 134 -9.57 -14.93 17.31
C ARG A 134 -8.21 -14.26 17.41
N PRO A 135 -7.18 -14.90 18.00
CA PRO A 135 -5.85 -14.29 18.03
C PRO A 135 -5.29 -14.03 16.62
N LEU A 136 -5.49 -14.94 15.66
CA LEU A 136 -5.01 -14.75 14.30
C LEU A 136 -5.75 -13.63 13.57
N GLN A 137 -7.07 -13.48 13.76
CA GLN A 137 -7.78 -12.36 13.16
C GLN A 137 -7.34 -11.02 13.74
N LEU A 138 -7.16 -10.92 15.07
CA LEU A 138 -6.65 -9.69 15.68
C LEU A 138 -5.25 -9.36 15.15
N LEU A 139 -4.40 -10.36 14.97
CA LEU A 139 -3.08 -10.17 14.37
C LEU A 139 -3.16 -9.77 12.88
N ALA A 140 -4.07 -10.39 12.12
CA ALA A 140 -4.32 -10.02 10.72
C ALA A 140 -4.83 -8.58 10.61
N PHE A 141 -5.70 -8.16 11.53
CA PHE A 141 -6.18 -6.78 11.64
C PHE A 141 -5.06 -5.83 12.04
N ALA A 142 -4.25 -6.15 13.06
CA ALA A 142 -3.15 -5.29 13.49
C ALA A 142 -2.11 -5.09 12.38
N ALA A 143 -1.74 -6.16 11.69
CA ALA A 143 -0.82 -6.10 10.56
C ALA A 143 -1.44 -5.38 9.35
N GLY A 144 -2.67 -5.76 8.95
CA GLY A 144 -3.30 -5.23 7.75
C GLY A 144 -3.82 -3.80 7.94
N GLY A 145 -4.29 -3.47 9.13
CA GLY A 145 -4.78 -2.16 9.55
C GLY A 145 -3.63 -1.21 9.86
N PRO A 146 -3.36 -0.88 11.14
CA PRO A 146 -2.36 0.13 11.50
C PRO A 146 -0.95 -0.25 11.02
N GLY A 147 -0.55 -1.52 11.10
CA GLY A 147 0.76 -1.99 10.66
C GLY A 147 1.08 -1.68 9.19
N HIS A 148 0.09 -1.73 8.31
CA HIS A 148 0.25 -1.37 6.90
C HIS A 148 -0.04 0.11 6.63
N VAL A 149 -1.11 0.65 7.22
CA VAL A 149 -1.60 2.00 6.90
C VAL A 149 -0.67 3.09 7.41
N VAL A 150 -0.07 2.93 8.60
CA VAL A 150 0.84 3.92 9.16
C VAL A 150 2.12 4.03 8.29
N PRO A 151 2.86 2.95 7.98
CA PRO A 151 4.01 3.05 7.08
C PRO A 151 3.65 3.42 5.64
N LEU A 152 2.43 3.15 5.18
CA LEU A 152 1.92 3.68 3.92
C LEU A 152 1.92 5.22 3.96
N GLY A 153 1.54 5.83 5.09
CA GLY A 153 1.68 7.28 5.32
C GLY A 153 3.10 7.79 5.08
N LEU A 154 4.12 7.08 5.60
CA LEU A 154 5.53 7.39 5.33
C LEU A 154 5.90 7.29 3.85
N LEU A 155 5.37 6.30 3.12
CA LEU A 155 5.54 6.21 1.66
C LEU A 155 4.99 7.47 0.97
N LEU A 156 3.77 7.87 1.33
CA LEU A 156 3.11 9.04 0.77
C LEU A 156 3.88 10.32 1.08
N ALA A 157 4.21 10.56 2.35
CA ALA A 157 4.96 11.73 2.79
C ALA A 157 6.35 11.80 2.14
N GLY A 158 7.06 10.66 2.08
CA GLY A 158 8.37 10.55 1.46
C GLY A 158 8.39 10.90 -0.02
N ILE A 159 7.26 10.73 -0.73
CA ILE A 159 7.12 11.18 -2.12
C ILE A 159 6.58 12.63 -2.20
N ALA A 160 5.59 12.97 -1.38
CA ALA A 160 4.89 14.24 -1.42
C ALA A 160 5.78 15.43 -1.01
N VAL A 161 6.59 15.28 0.04
CA VAL A 161 7.50 16.34 0.52
C VAL A 161 8.51 16.76 -0.55
N PRO A 162 9.37 15.86 -1.09
CA PRO A 162 10.28 16.25 -2.16
C PRO A 162 9.53 16.63 -3.43
N GLY A 163 8.37 16.04 -3.70
CA GLY A 163 7.51 16.42 -4.82
C GLY A 163 7.07 17.88 -4.76
N LEU A 164 6.74 18.38 -3.56
CA LEU A 164 6.35 19.77 -3.31
C LEU A 164 7.57 20.70 -3.33
N LEU A 165 8.63 20.36 -2.59
CA LEU A 165 9.79 21.23 -2.39
C LEU A 165 10.64 21.39 -3.65
N ALA A 166 10.79 20.31 -4.44
CA ALA A 166 11.55 20.34 -5.69
C ALA A 166 10.67 20.62 -6.92
N GLY A 167 9.37 20.90 -6.73
CA GLY A 167 8.44 21.23 -7.81
C GLY A 167 8.22 20.10 -8.82
N LEU A 168 8.34 18.84 -8.39
CA LEU A 168 8.17 17.66 -9.25
C LEU A 168 6.70 17.27 -9.44
N LEU A 169 5.82 17.73 -8.55
CA LEU A 169 4.38 17.45 -8.58
C LEU A 169 3.57 18.75 -8.56
N PRO A 170 2.34 18.74 -9.12
CA PRO A 170 1.39 19.83 -8.89
C PRO A 170 1.15 20.03 -7.39
N ARG A 171 1.14 21.29 -6.93
CA ARG A 171 1.05 21.63 -5.50
C ARG A 171 -0.17 21.00 -4.82
N TRP A 172 -1.33 21.00 -5.49
CA TRP A 172 -2.56 20.39 -4.97
C TRP A 172 -2.39 18.89 -4.71
N LEU A 173 -1.69 18.17 -5.59
CA LEU A 173 -1.47 16.74 -5.47
C LEU A 173 -0.49 16.43 -4.35
N ALA A 174 0.56 17.23 -4.20
CA ALA A 174 1.50 17.06 -3.11
C ALA A 174 0.85 17.33 -1.73
N TRP A 175 0.03 18.39 -1.62
CA TRP A 175 -0.75 18.65 -0.40
C TRP A 175 -1.77 17.57 -0.09
N ALA A 176 -2.48 17.05 -1.11
CA ALA A 176 -3.38 15.92 -0.92
C ALA A 176 -2.64 14.69 -0.37
N GLY A 177 -1.42 14.41 -0.86
CA GLY A 177 -0.59 13.32 -0.36
C GLY A 177 -0.17 13.51 1.09
N LEU A 178 0.21 14.73 1.47
CA LEU A 178 0.53 15.09 2.86
C LEU A 178 -0.67 14.97 3.79
N ALA A 179 -1.86 15.39 3.34
CA ALA A 179 -3.09 15.25 4.11
C ALA A 179 -3.44 13.77 4.34
N VAL A 180 -3.38 12.94 3.30
CA VAL A 180 -3.61 11.49 3.43
C VAL A 180 -2.54 10.84 4.31
N ALA A 181 -1.28 11.23 4.17
CA ALA A 181 -0.21 10.75 5.04
C ALA A 181 -0.48 11.09 6.51
N ALA A 182 -0.91 12.32 6.81
CA ALA A 182 -1.28 12.70 8.18
C ALA A 182 -2.44 11.85 8.73
N VAL A 183 -3.47 11.58 7.91
CA VAL A 183 -4.57 10.68 8.30
C VAL A 183 -4.06 9.25 8.54
N ALA A 184 -3.12 8.76 7.72
CA ALA A 184 -2.48 7.47 7.91
C ALA A 184 -1.71 7.39 9.24
N GLU A 185 -0.91 8.41 9.58
CA GLU A 185 -0.17 8.46 10.84
C GLU A 185 -1.12 8.54 12.06
N LEU A 186 -2.19 9.33 11.97
CA LEU A 186 -3.24 9.40 12.99
C LEU A 186 -3.95 8.06 13.19
N ALA A 187 -3.98 7.19 12.17
CA ALA A 187 -4.56 5.86 12.29
C ALA A 187 -3.80 4.96 13.27
N THR A 188 -2.61 5.34 13.74
CA THR A 188 -1.94 4.72 14.90
C THR A 188 -2.84 4.69 16.13
N LEU A 189 -3.72 5.70 16.29
CA LEU A 189 -4.69 5.77 17.39
C LEU A 189 -5.66 4.58 17.41
N SER A 190 -5.84 3.85 16.31
CA SER A 190 -6.65 2.62 16.27
C SER A 190 -6.12 1.48 17.14
N LEU A 191 -4.85 1.57 17.59
CA LEU A 191 -4.28 0.65 18.58
C LEU A 191 -4.71 0.98 20.02
N LEU A 192 -5.22 2.18 20.26
CA LEU A 192 -5.62 2.66 21.58
C LEU A 192 -7.14 2.83 21.70
N ILE A 193 -7.79 3.20 20.60
CA ILE A 193 -9.20 3.59 20.54
C ILE A 193 -9.85 2.92 19.32
N GLU A 194 -10.85 2.05 19.56
CA GLU A 194 -11.55 1.32 18.50
C GLU A 194 -12.22 2.26 17.48
N ASP A 195 -12.78 3.38 17.96
CA ASP A 195 -13.41 4.41 17.12
C ASP A 195 -12.43 5.05 16.13
N ALA A 196 -11.12 4.98 16.34
CA ALA A 196 -10.15 5.49 15.36
C ALA A 196 -9.97 4.54 14.16
N ALA A 197 -10.54 3.33 14.18
CA ALA A 197 -10.39 2.35 13.11
C ALA A 197 -10.98 2.80 11.76
N TYR A 198 -11.93 3.76 11.72
CA TYR A 198 -12.43 4.31 10.44
C TYR A 198 -11.36 5.08 9.66
N LEU A 199 -10.31 5.57 10.32
CA LEU A 199 -9.19 6.24 9.65
C LEU A 199 -8.42 5.28 8.74
N LEU A 200 -8.38 4.00 9.08
CA LEU A 200 -7.65 2.96 8.33
C LEU A 200 -8.15 2.83 6.88
N PRO A 201 -9.45 2.58 6.60
CA PRO A 201 -9.93 2.52 5.22
C PRO A 201 -9.81 3.87 4.52
N VAL A 202 -10.07 4.99 5.20
CA VAL A 202 -9.95 6.33 4.61
C VAL A 202 -8.54 6.57 4.08
N ALA A 203 -7.52 6.37 4.92
CA ALA A 203 -6.13 6.53 4.53
C ALA A 203 -5.71 5.52 3.45
N ARG A 204 -6.15 4.26 3.56
CA ARG A 204 -5.77 3.22 2.59
C ARG A 204 -6.30 3.52 1.20
N PHE A 205 -7.61 3.74 1.05
CA PHE A 205 -8.20 3.94 -0.27
C PHE A 205 -7.80 5.29 -0.88
N ALA A 206 -7.76 6.35 -0.08
CA ALA A 206 -7.24 7.63 -0.54
C ALA A 206 -5.76 7.52 -0.94
N GLY A 207 -4.97 6.75 -0.19
CA GLY A 207 -3.56 6.52 -0.47
C GLY A 207 -3.33 5.74 -1.76
N LEU A 208 -4.07 4.66 -1.99
CA LEU A 208 -4.01 3.90 -3.24
C LEU A 208 -4.38 4.76 -4.45
N ALA A 209 -5.46 5.54 -4.36
CA ALA A 209 -5.85 6.49 -5.41
C ALA A 209 -4.76 7.54 -5.67
N TRP A 210 -4.14 8.05 -4.59
CA TRP A 210 -3.05 9.01 -4.68
C TRP A 210 -1.79 8.43 -5.34
N LEU A 211 -1.41 7.19 -5.00
CA LEU A 211 -0.26 6.51 -5.62
C LEU A 211 -0.47 6.31 -7.12
N ILE A 212 -1.69 6.02 -7.58
CA ILE A 212 -2.00 5.99 -9.02
C ILE A 212 -1.74 7.36 -9.65
N ALA A 213 -2.34 8.42 -9.08
CA ALA A 213 -2.22 9.78 -9.62
C ALA A 213 -0.75 10.25 -9.68
N VAL A 214 0.01 10.01 -8.61
CA VAL A 214 1.44 10.35 -8.55
C VAL A 214 2.26 9.50 -9.50
N GLY A 215 1.97 8.21 -9.63
CA GLY A 215 2.71 7.33 -10.53
C GLY A 215 2.68 7.77 -11.99
N PHE A 216 1.59 8.43 -12.42
CA PHE A 216 1.46 9.04 -13.75
C PHE A 216 2.00 10.47 -13.84
N LYS A 217 2.05 11.23 -12.74
CA LYS A 217 2.47 12.63 -12.73
C LYS A 217 3.94 12.85 -12.37
N LEU A 218 4.58 11.91 -11.68
CA LEU A 218 5.98 12.02 -11.29
C LEU A 218 6.89 11.86 -12.52
N PRO A 219 7.67 12.88 -12.88
CA PRO A 219 8.42 12.90 -14.14
C PRO A 219 9.51 11.82 -14.17
N LEU A 220 9.83 11.34 -15.37
CA LEU A 220 10.93 10.38 -15.58
C LEU A 220 12.29 11.08 -15.68
N HIS A 221 12.29 12.33 -16.14
CA HIS A 221 13.50 13.12 -16.36
C HIS A 221 13.27 14.53 -15.84
N ARG A 222 14.32 15.14 -15.29
CA ARG A 222 14.29 16.57 -14.98
C ARG A 222 14.27 17.35 -16.30
N PRO A 223 13.31 18.27 -16.51
CA PRO A 223 13.37 19.15 -17.67
C PRO A 223 14.71 19.90 -17.65
N ARG A 224 15.44 19.87 -18.77
CA ARG A 224 16.58 20.78 -18.92
C ARG A 224 15.99 22.19 -18.89
N LEU A 225 16.41 23.00 -17.93
CA LEU A 225 16.20 24.43 -18.03
C LEU A 225 16.98 24.88 -19.26
N ASN A 226 16.28 25.25 -20.33
CA ASN A 226 16.88 26.02 -21.40
C ASN A 226 17.20 27.39 -20.80
N ALA A 227 18.45 27.59 -20.43
CA ALA A 227 19.05 28.87 -20.11
C ALA A 227 20.07 29.20 -21.22
#